data_AF-A0A2I0JNF3-F1
#
_entry.id   AF-A0A2I0JNF3-F1
#
_cell.length_a   1.000
_cell.length_b   1.000
_cell.length_c   1.000
_cell.angle_alpha   90.00
_cell.angle_beta   90.00
_cell.angle_gamma   90.00
#
_symmetry.space_group_name_H-M   'P 1'
#
loop_
_entity.id
_entity.type
_entity.pdbx_description
1 polymer ?
#
loop_
_entity_poly.entity_id
_entity_poly.type
_entity_poly.pdbx_seq_one_letter_code
_entity_poly.pdbx_strand_id
1 'polypeptide(L)'
;MDVKPWDDETDMKKLEEAVRSVKMEGLFWGASKLVPVGYGIKKLQIMLTIVDDLVSVDNLIEDHLLTEPINEYVQSCDIVAFNKI
;
A
#
# COMPACT_ATOMS: atom_id res chain seq x y z
N MET A 1 5.78 3.59 1.44
CA MET A 1 5.52 2.45 0.56
C MET A 1 4.84 2.95 -0.69
N ASP A 2 5.21 2.41 -1.84
CA ASP A 2 4.50 2.63 -3.09
C ASP A 2 3.61 1.42 -3.37
N VAL A 3 2.37 1.65 -3.76
CA VAL A 3 1.38 0.64 -4.14
C VAL A 3 1.02 0.90 -5.60
N LYS A 4 1.30 -0.07 -6.47
CA LYS A 4 1.07 0.05 -7.91
C LYS A 4 -0.28 -0.58 -8.29
N PRO A 5 -1.13 0.14 -9.05
CA PRO A 5 -2.31 -0.46 -9.64
C PRO A 5 -1.95 -1.39 -10.80
N TRP A 6 -2.95 -2.09 -11.33
CA TRP A 6 -2.81 -2.88 -12.56
C TRP A 6 -2.63 -2.00 -13.79
N ASP A 7 -3.40 -0.91 -13.89
CA ASP A 7 -3.46 -0.03 -15.06
C ASP A 7 -3.98 1.38 -14.70
N ASP A 8 -4.27 2.20 -15.72
CA ASP A 8 -4.78 3.57 -15.60
C ASP A 8 -6.30 3.65 -15.38
N GLU A 9 -7.03 2.54 -15.52
CA GLU A 9 -8.48 2.45 -15.27
C GLU A 9 -8.80 2.06 -13.83
N THR A 10 -7.81 1.55 -13.08
CA THR A 10 -7.95 1.17 -11.67
C THR A 10 -8.45 2.35 -10.80
N ASP A 11 -9.52 2.13 -10.04
CA ASP A 11 -10.07 3.14 -9.14
C ASP A 11 -9.13 3.38 -7.95
N MET A 12 -8.33 4.44 -8.06
CA MET A 12 -7.32 4.79 -7.05
C MET A 12 -7.90 5.16 -5.69
N LYS A 13 -9.18 5.56 -5.59
CA LYS A 13 -9.81 5.79 -4.29
C LYS A 13 -10.12 4.47 -3.61
N LYS A 14 -10.70 3.51 -4.35
CA LYS A 14 -10.93 2.15 -3.83
C LYS A 14 -9.63 1.45 -3.48
N LEU A 15 -8.59 1.62 -4.28
CA LEU A 15 -7.25 1.11 -3.97
C LEU A 15 -6.76 1.63 -2.61
N GLU A 16 -6.82 2.95 -2.39
CA GLU A 16 -6.42 3.52 -1.10
C GLU A 16 -7.31 3.06 0.07
N GLU A 17 -8.63 3.00 -0.14
CA GLU A 17 -9.58 2.48 0.86
C GLU A 17 -9.26 1.02 1.21
N ALA A 18 -9.00 0.17 0.22
CA ALA A 18 -8.62 -1.22 0.40
C ALA A 18 -7.31 -1.35 1.18
N VAL A 19 -6.27 -0.61 0.81
CA VAL A 19 -4.99 -0.59 1.55
C VAL A 19 -5.20 -0.16 3.01
N ARG A 20 -5.97 0.91 3.25
CA ARG A 20 -6.26 1.42 4.60
C ARG A 20 -7.20 0.53 5.42
N SER A 21 -7.91 -0.37 4.76
CA SER A 21 -8.82 -1.32 5.42
C SER A 21 -8.06 -2.36 6.24
N VAL A 22 -6.80 -2.64 5.91
CA VAL A 22 -5.95 -3.53 6.69
C VAL A 22 -5.74 -2.93 8.08
N LYS A 23 -6.20 -3.67 9.10
CA LYS A 23 -6.04 -3.34 10.53
C LYS A 23 -5.22 -4.44 11.19
N MET A 24 -4.09 -4.04 11.77
CA MET A 24 -3.23 -4.91 12.56
C MET A 24 -2.78 -4.12 13.79
N GLU A 25 -2.59 -4.80 14.92
CA GLU A 25 -2.01 -4.16 16.09
C GLU A 25 -0.60 -3.69 15.77
N GLY A 26 -0.29 -2.42 16.11
CA GLY A 26 1.00 -1.81 15.78
C GLY A 26 1.11 -1.25 14.37
N LEU A 27 0.10 -1.40 13.48
CA LEU A 27 0.10 -0.79 12.15
C LEU A 27 -0.66 0.54 12.15
N PHE A 28 0.01 1.60 11.69
CA PHE A 28 -0.56 2.95 11.58
C PHE A 28 -0.37 3.49 10.16
N TRP A 29 -1.47 3.76 9.47
CA TRP A 29 -1.45 4.40 8.16
C TRP A 29 -1.33 5.92 8.28
N GLY A 30 -0.36 6.50 7.56
CA GLY A 30 -0.10 7.94 7.53
C GLY A 30 -0.72 8.64 6.32
N ALA A 31 -0.14 9.80 5.97
CA ALA A 31 -0.53 10.55 4.79
C ALA A 31 -0.14 9.81 3.50
N SER A 32 -0.90 10.08 2.45
CA SER A 32 -0.78 9.48 1.13
C SER A 32 -0.83 10.56 0.04
N LYS A 33 -0.33 10.21 -1.14
CA LYS A 33 -0.51 10.99 -2.37
C LYS A 33 -0.47 10.07 -3.59
N LEU A 34 -1.10 10.51 -4.68
CA LEU A 34 -0.97 9.86 -5.98
C LEU A 34 0.23 10.44 -6.74
N VAL A 35 1.10 9.57 -7.24
CA VAL A 35 2.30 9.95 -7.98
C VAL A 35 2.22 9.39 -9.40
N PRO A 36 2.29 10.21 -10.46
CA PRO A 36 2.33 9.73 -11.84
C PRO A 36 3.55 8.85 -12.09
N VAL A 37 3.36 7.75 -12.83
CA VAL A 37 4.47 6.88 -13.29
C VAL A 37 4.63 6.86 -14.80
N GLY A 38 3.65 7.37 -15.55
CA GLY A 38 3.65 7.45 -17.02
C GLY A 38 2.36 6.89 -17.61
N TYR A 39 2.06 7.25 -18.87
CA TYR A 39 0.94 6.66 -19.63
C TYR A 39 -0.42 6.66 -18.90
N GLY A 40 -0.74 7.74 -18.18
CA GLY A 40 -2.00 7.85 -17.41
C GLY A 40 -1.97 7.17 -16.03
N ILE A 41 -1.06 6.22 -15.81
CA ILE A 41 -0.97 5.45 -14.57
C ILE A 41 -0.43 6.31 -13.42
N LYS A 42 -1.03 6.14 -12.24
CA LYS A 42 -0.60 6.73 -10.98
C LYS A 42 -0.43 5.64 -9.94
N LYS A 43 0.66 5.68 -9.17
CA LYS A 43 0.83 4.85 -7.98
C LYS A 43 0.36 5.58 -6.73
N LEU A 44 -0.10 4.84 -5.74
CA LEU A 44 -0.36 5.37 -4.41
C LEU A 44 0.96 5.34 -3.63
N GLN A 45 1.45 6.50 -3.21
CA GLN A 45 2.54 6.60 -2.25
C GLN A 45 1.96 6.88 -0.88
N ILE A 46 2.12 5.95 0.05
CA ILE A 46 1.54 6.02 1.40
C ILE A 46 2.60 5.80 2.48
N MET A 47 2.53 6.63 3.53
CA MET A 47 3.34 6.43 4.74
C MET A 47 2.66 5.42 5.66
N LEU A 48 3.48 4.62 6.34
CA LEU A 48 3.03 3.73 7.39
C LEU A 48 4.07 3.71 8.51
N THR A 49 3.61 3.54 9.74
CA THR A 49 4.44 3.32 10.92
C THR A 49 4.05 1.98 11.51
N ILE A 50 5.05 1.20 11.91
CA ILE A 50 4.85 -0.11 12.51
C ILE A 50 5.52 -0.19 13.88
N VAL A 51 5.00 -1.09 14.72
CA VAL A 51 5.74 -1.61 15.86
C VAL A 51 6.49 -2.86 15.39
N ASP A 52 7.82 -2.80 15.34
CA ASP A 52 8.69 -3.85 14.78
C ASP A 52 8.41 -5.25 15.36
N ASP A 53 8.08 -5.33 16.66
CA ASP A 53 7.78 -6.61 17.34
C ASP A 53 6.41 -7.21 16.98
N LEU A 54 5.52 -6.44 16.34
CA LEU A 54 4.13 -6.83 16.08
C LEU A 54 3.79 -6.97 14.60
N VAL A 55 4.45 -6.18 13.73
CA VAL A 55 4.10 -6.12 12.31
C VAL A 55 5.34 -6.36 11.46
N SER A 56 5.29 -7.44 10.67
CA SER A 56 6.20 -7.65 9.55
C SER A 56 5.66 -6.92 8.32
N VAL A 57 6.46 -6.04 7.73
CA VAL A 57 6.09 -5.34 6.48
C VAL A 57 5.96 -6.32 5.32
N ASP A 58 6.77 -7.36 5.29
CA ASP A 58 6.71 -8.39 4.25
C ASP A 58 5.38 -9.15 4.33
N ASN A 59 4.96 -9.56 5.54
CA ASN A 59 3.65 -10.22 5.73
C ASN A 59 2.49 -9.27 5.44
N LEU A 60 2.60 -7.99 5.81
CA LEU A 60 1.59 -6.99 5.43
C LEU A 60 1.40 -6.96 3.91
N ILE A 61 2.48 -7.02 3.14
CA ILE A 61 2.40 -7.02 1.68
C ILE A 61 1.86 -8.36 1.16
N GLU A 62 2.51 -9.46 1.51
CA GLU A 62 2.23 -10.78 0.95
C GLU A 62 0.88 -11.37 1.39
N ASP A 63 0.53 -11.26 2.67
CA ASP A 63 -0.65 -11.92 3.24
C ASP A 63 -1.91 -11.04 3.16
N HIS A 64 -1.75 -9.72 3.00
CA HIS A 64 -2.89 -8.79 3.00
C HIS A 64 -3.01 -7.95 1.73
N LEU A 65 -1.96 -7.26 1.28
CA LEU A 65 -2.08 -6.33 0.14
C LEU A 65 -2.09 -7.04 -1.22
N LEU A 66 -1.45 -8.20 -1.33
CA LEU A 66 -1.38 -9.01 -2.55
C LEU A 66 -2.34 -10.21 -2.55
N THR A 67 -3.23 -10.29 -1.56
CA THR A 67 -4.29 -11.30 -1.47
C THR A 67 -5.67 -10.73 -1.78
N GLU A 68 -6.62 -11.60 -2.11
CA GLU A 68 -8.01 -11.19 -2.28
C GLU A 68 -8.59 -10.66 -0.94
N PRO A 69 -9.39 -9.58 -0.98
CA PRO A 69 -9.89 -8.87 -2.16
C PRO A 69 -9.00 -7.68 -2.62
N ILE A 70 -7.90 -7.38 -1.93
CA ILE A 70 -7.12 -6.15 -2.17
C ILE A 70 -6.33 -6.23 -3.50
N ASN A 71 -5.87 -7.43 -3.86
CA ASN A 71 -5.13 -7.67 -5.10
C ASN A 71 -5.94 -7.40 -6.38
N GLU A 72 -7.27 -7.24 -6.30
CA GLU A 72 -8.11 -6.75 -7.40
C GLU A 72 -7.64 -5.35 -7.85
N TYR A 73 -7.18 -4.53 -6.90
CA TYR A 73 -6.71 -3.18 -7.15
C TYR A 73 -5.18 -3.09 -7.19
N VAL A 74 -4.47 -3.96 -6.46
CA VAL A 74 -3.03 -3.87 -6.23
C VAL A 74 -2.26 -4.91 -7.03
N GLN A 75 -1.38 -4.45 -7.93
CA GLN A 75 -0.46 -5.32 -8.67
C GLN A 75 0.79 -5.67 -7.84
N SER A 76 1.37 -4.67 -7.17
CA SER A 76 2.61 -4.84 -6.40
C SER A 76 2.80 -3.70 -5.39
N CYS A 77 3.65 -3.95 -4.39
CA CYS A 77 4.07 -2.95 -3.40
C CYS A 77 5.60 -2.86 -3.36
N ASP A 78 6.15 -1.65 -3.24
CA ASP A 78 7.59 -1.41 -3.06
C ASP A 78 7.86 -0.58 -1.80
N ILE A 79 8.92 -0.95 -1.07
CA ILE A 79 9.43 -0.14 0.05
C ILE A 79 10.37 0.93 -0.50
N VAL A 80 9.91 2.18 -0.44
CA VAL A 80 10.67 3.35 -0.92
C VAL A 80 11.80 3.73 0.04
N ALA A 81 11.50 3.74 1.34
CA ALA A 81 12.43 4.09 2.39
C ALA A 81 11.92 3.53 3.72
N PHE A 82 12.84 3.14 4.59
CA PHE A 82 12.57 2.72 5.95
C PHE A 82 13.43 3.54 6.90
N ASN A 83 12.81 4.20 7.87
CA ASN A 83 13.49 4.99 8.89
C ASN A 83 13.07 4.48 10.27
N LYS A 84 14.02 4.31 11.18
CA LYS A 84 13.73 4.05 12.59
C LYS A 84 13.44 5.36 13.30
N ILE A 85 12.41 5.36 14.14
CA ILE A 85 11.98 6.50 14.97
C ILE A 85 11.96 6.13 16.44
#